data_AF-A0A662C0S8-F1
#
_entry.id   AF-A0A662C0S8-F1
#
_cell.length_a   1.000
_cell.length_b   1.000
_cell.length_c   1.000
_cell.angle_alpha   90.00
_cell.angle_beta   90.00
_cell.angle_gamma   90.00
#
_symmetry.space_group_name_H-M   'P 1'
#
loop_
_entity.id
_entity.type
_entity.pdbx_description
1 polymer ?
#
loop_
_entity_poly.entity_id
_entity_poly.type
_entity_poly.pdbx_seq_one_letter_code
_entity_poly.pdbx_strand_id
1 'polypeptide(L)'
;ETIHACNRGENFTIIFINNGIYGMTGGQMAPTTLPGMKSSTSPYGRDVERMGHPLKITELVAQLPGTCFVTRQAVHTPGAVRKAKKAIRKAFENQKLNKGLSFVEIVSNCNSGWKMEPVASNEWMVENMFPYYPMGDIKDE
;
A
#
# COMPACT_ATOMS: atom_id res chain seq x y z
N GLU A 1 7.33 9.08 -12.20
CA GLU A 1 8.19 9.65 -11.14
C GLU A 1 8.56 8.70 -10.00
N THR A 2 7.63 8.13 -9.22
CA THR A 2 7.98 7.28 -8.04
C THR A 2 8.98 6.17 -8.32
N ILE A 3 8.75 5.38 -9.38
CA ILE A 3 9.66 4.29 -9.80
C ILE A 3 11.05 4.84 -10.11
N HIS A 4 11.14 5.99 -10.79
CA HIS A 4 12.44 6.61 -11.10
C HIS A 4 13.17 7.07 -9.84
N ALA A 5 12.47 7.66 -8.87
CA ALA A 5 13.07 8.06 -7.59
C ALA A 5 13.56 6.85 -6.78
N CYS A 6 12.77 5.77 -6.75
CA CYS A 6 13.14 4.49 -6.14
C CYS A 6 14.38 3.89 -6.83
N ASN A 7 14.45 3.96 -8.16
CA ASN A 7 15.58 3.42 -8.93
C ASN A 7 16.85 4.26 -8.77
N ARG A 8 16.75 5.59 -8.64
CA ARG A 8 17.90 6.48 -8.34
C ARG A 8 18.39 6.38 -6.89
N GLY A 9 17.56 5.87 -5.99
CA GLY A 9 17.87 5.76 -4.57
C GLY A 9 17.97 7.10 -3.87
N GLU A 10 17.07 8.02 -4.21
CA GLU A 10 17.01 9.31 -3.54
C GLU A 10 16.69 9.13 -2.04
N ASN A 11 17.42 9.86 -1.20
CA ASN A 11 17.35 9.74 0.26
C ASN A 11 16.12 10.46 0.82
N PHE A 12 14.93 9.93 0.53
CA PHE A 12 13.68 10.28 1.19
C PHE A 12 12.83 9.04 1.46
N THR A 13 11.81 9.21 2.30
CA THR A 13 10.85 8.16 2.63
C THR A 13 9.53 8.38 1.89
N ILE A 14 9.00 7.33 1.29
CA ILE A 14 7.62 7.29 0.75
C ILE A 14 6.73 6.55 1.73
N ILE A 15 5.63 7.18 2.13
CA ILE A 15 4.52 6.52 2.84
C ILE A 15 3.37 6.39 1.85
N PHE A 16 3.11 5.16 1.39
CA PHE A 16 2.07 4.87 0.43
C PHE A 16 0.83 4.32 1.14
N ILE A 17 -0.26 5.08 1.16
CA ILE A 17 -1.53 4.62 1.73
C ILE A 17 -2.31 3.85 0.66
N ASN A 18 -2.46 2.54 0.83
CA ASN A 18 -3.19 1.67 -0.09
C ASN A 18 -4.55 1.27 0.50
N ASN A 19 -5.61 1.90 0.02
CA ASN A 19 -7.01 1.54 0.31
C ASN A 19 -7.72 0.95 -0.92
N GLY A 20 -6.98 0.56 -1.96
CA GLY A 20 -7.53 -0.07 -3.15
C GLY A 20 -8.39 0.83 -4.04
N ILE A 21 -8.53 2.13 -3.78
CA ILE A 21 -9.34 3.07 -4.58
C ILE A 21 -8.74 4.48 -4.60
N TYR A 22 -9.19 5.32 -5.53
CA TYR A 22 -8.96 6.76 -5.44
C TYR A 22 -9.96 7.37 -4.44
N GLY A 23 -9.61 7.32 -3.16
CA GLY A 23 -10.52 7.70 -2.06
C GLY A 23 -11.03 9.14 -2.14
N MET A 24 -10.20 10.09 -2.60
CA MET A 24 -10.57 11.51 -2.67
C MET A 24 -11.46 11.87 -3.87
N THR A 25 -11.54 11.01 -4.89
CA THR A 25 -12.35 11.26 -6.11
C THR A 25 -13.67 10.49 -6.09
N GLY A 26 -14.18 10.18 -4.89
CA GLY A 26 -15.41 9.41 -4.73
C GLY A 26 -15.24 7.90 -4.92
N GLY A 27 -14.03 7.39 -4.70
CA GLY A 27 -13.75 5.95 -4.70
C GLY A 27 -13.72 5.32 -6.09
N GLN A 28 -13.04 5.98 -7.04
CA GLN A 28 -12.80 5.43 -8.37
C GLN A 28 -11.81 4.25 -8.32
N MET A 29 -11.83 3.39 -9.34
CA MET A 29 -10.89 2.29 -9.47
C MET A 29 -9.45 2.80 -9.49
N ALA A 30 -8.63 2.30 -8.56
CA ALA A 30 -7.20 2.51 -8.51
C ALA A 30 -6.43 1.36 -9.17
N PRO A 31 -5.14 1.54 -9.49
CA PRO A 31 -4.27 0.45 -9.92
C PRO A 31 -4.17 -0.69 -8.90
N THR A 32 -4.47 -0.44 -7.62
CA THR A 32 -4.46 -1.42 -6.52
C THR A 32 -5.85 -1.99 -6.19
N THR A 33 -6.90 -1.64 -6.93
CA THR A 33 -8.25 -2.22 -6.73
C THR A 33 -8.21 -3.72 -6.99
N LEU A 34 -8.68 -4.53 -6.05
CA LEU A 34 -8.69 -6.00 -6.16
C LEU A 34 -9.60 -6.51 -7.30
N PRO A 35 -9.37 -7.74 -7.82
CA PRO A 35 -10.32 -8.38 -8.72
C PRO A 35 -11.71 -8.46 -8.08
N GLY A 36 -12.76 -8.10 -8.84
CA GLY A 36 -14.14 -8.10 -8.33
C GLY A 36 -14.48 -6.98 -7.33
N MET A 37 -13.50 -6.23 -6.82
CA MET A 37 -13.77 -5.10 -5.93
C MET A 37 -14.48 -3.98 -6.69
N LYS A 38 -15.65 -3.58 -6.19
CA LYS A 38 -16.48 -2.52 -6.77
C LYS A 38 -15.89 -1.14 -6.47
N SER A 39 -16.00 -0.25 -7.45
CA SER A 39 -15.65 1.17 -7.33
C SER A 39 -16.65 2.03 -8.09
N SER A 40 -16.58 3.35 -7.99
CA SER A 40 -17.49 4.24 -8.73
C SER A 40 -17.34 4.14 -10.26
N THR A 41 -16.15 3.77 -10.75
CA THR A 41 -15.87 3.58 -12.19
C THR A 41 -15.87 2.10 -12.61
N SER A 42 -15.99 1.17 -11.66
CA SER A 42 -16.15 -0.27 -11.89
C SER A 42 -17.30 -0.82 -11.03
N PRO A 43 -18.57 -0.46 -11.32
CA PRO A 43 -19.71 -0.80 -10.46
C PRO A 43 -19.98 -2.31 -10.34
N TYR A 44 -19.54 -3.08 -11.34
CA TYR A 44 -19.63 -4.55 -11.37
C TYR A 44 -18.38 -5.25 -10.83
N GLY A 45 -17.43 -4.48 -10.29
CA GLY A 45 -16.12 -4.99 -9.86
C GLY A 45 -15.04 -4.81 -10.92
N ARG A 46 -13.78 -4.88 -10.52
CA ARG A 46 -12.65 -4.92 -11.45
C ARG A 46 -12.67 -6.23 -12.24
N ASP A 47 -12.86 -6.12 -13.55
CA ASP A 47 -12.66 -7.21 -14.51
C ASP A 47 -11.20 -7.25 -14.94
N VAL A 48 -10.46 -8.29 -14.55
CA VAL A 48 -9.01 -8.38 -14.80
C VAL A 48 -8.67 -8.58 -16.27
N GLU A 49 -9.57 -9.14 -17.08
CA GLU A 49 -9.34 -9.36 -18.51
C GLU A 49 -9.40 -8.05 -19.28
N ARG A 50 -10.30 -7.15 -18.87
CA ARG A 50 -10.52 -5.86 -19.54
C ARG A 50 -9.76 -4.70 -18.91
N MET A 51 -9.54 -4.77 -17.59
CA MET A 51 -8.97 -3.68 -16.79
C MET A 51 -7.58 -4.01 -16.25
N GLY A 52 -7.07 -5.22 -16.51
CA GLY A 52 -5.76 -5.72 -16.06
C GLY A 52 -5.75 -6.16 -14.59
N HIS A 53 -4.66 -6.80 -14.16
CA HIS A 53 -4.47 -7.21 -12.77
C HIS A 53 -4.08 -6.04 -11.85
N PRO A 54 -4.47 -6.07 -10.56
CA PRO A 54 -4.04 -5.07 -9.60
C PRO A 54 -2.51 -5.05 -9.46
N LEU A 55 -1.93 -3.85 -9.45
CA LEU A 55 -0.49 -3.66 -9.30
C LEU A 55 -0.05 -3.88 -7.85
N LYS A 56 0.99 -4.69 -7.70
CA LYS A 56 1.72 -4.94 -6.46
C LYS A 56 2.93 -4.01 -6.38
N ILE A 57 2.64 -2.71 -6.22
CA ILE A 57 3.65 -1.63 -6.35
C ILE A 57 4.83 -1.85 -5.38
N THR A 58 4.56 -2.31 -4.17
CA THR A 58 5.57 -2.48 -3.12
C THR A 58 6.55 -3.61 -3.45
N GLU A 59 6.06 -4.72 -4.00
CA GLU A 59 6.90 -5.79 -4.53
C GLU A 59 7.72 -5.32 -5.72
N LEU A 60 7.14 -4.53 -6.62
CA LEU A 60 7.85 -3.97 -7.77
C LEU A 60 9.01 -3.05 -7.34
N VAL A 61 8.76 -2.11 -6.42
CA VAL A 61 9.82 -1.19 -5.97
C VAL A 61 10.86 -1.88 -5.10
N ALA A 62 10.51 -2.96 -4.39
CA ALA A 62 11.48 -3.77 -3.66
C ALA A 62 12.55 -4.43 -4.55
N GLN A 63 12.25 -4.65 -5.84
CA GLN A 63 13.25 -5.16 -6.78
C GLN A 63 14.23 -4.10 -7.27
N LEU A 64 13.98 -2.80 -6.98
CA LEU A 64 14.83 -1.72 -7.47
C LEU A 64 16.05 -1.53 -6.55
N PRO A 65 17.27 -1.45 -7.11
CA PRO A 65 18.50 -1.39 -6.33
C PRO A 65 18.64 -0.11 -5.49
N GLY A 66 17.99 0.99 -5.89
CA GLY A 66 18.02 2.24 -5.13
C GLY A 66 17.14 2.24 -3.86
N THR A 67 16.29 1.23 -3.66
CA THR A 67 15.53 1.10 -2.40
C THR A 67 16.35 0.33 -1.37
N CYS A 68 16.35 0.76 -0.10
CA CYS A 68 17.04 0.04 0.98
C CYS A 68 16.08 -0.67 1.94
N PHE A 69 14.88 -0.12 2.11
CA PHE A 69 13.89 -0.67 3.02
C PHE A 69 12.50 -0.55 2.40
N VAL A 70 11.85 -1.68 2.18
CA VAL A 70 10.52 -1.76 1.58
C VAL A 70 9.66 -2.68 2.43
N THR A 71 8.58 -2.13 2.97
CA THR A 71 7.74 -2.82 3.95
C THR A 71 6.27 -2.52 3.75
N ARG A 72 5.41 -3.47 4.12
CA ARG A 72 3.97 -3.34 4.12
C ARG A 72 3.42 -3.53 5.52
N GLN A 73 2.66 -2.56 5.99
CA GLN A 73 2.09 -2.49 7.33
C GLN A 73 0.60 -2.14 7.26
N ALA A 74 -0.08 -2.17 8.41
CA ALA A 74 -1.45 -1.73 8.56
C ALA A 74 -1.63 -1.03 9.92
N VAL A 75 -2.78 -0.36 10.12
CA VAL A 75 -3.06 0.41 11.35
C VAL A 75 -4.41 0.09 12.00
N HIS A 76 -5.10 -0.96 11.55
CA HIS A 76 -6.43 -1.36 12.03
C HIS A 76 -6.49 -1.89 13.48
N THR A 77 -5.35 -2.25 14.09
CA THR A 77 -5.28 -2.71 15.50
C THR A 77 -4.11 -2.05 16.24
N PRO A 78 -4.15 -1.97 17.59
CA PRO A 78 -3.03 -1.45 18.37
C PRO A 78 -1.70 -2.16 18.11
N GLY A 79 -1.75 -3.48 17.86
CA GLY A 79 -0.58 -4.27 17.48
C GLY A 79 -0.01 -3.85 16.14
N ALA A 80 -0.87 -3.66 15.13
CA ALA A 80 -0.47 -3.21 13.81
C ALA A 80 0.10 -1.77 13.84
N VAL A 81 -0.52 -0.87 14.61
CA VAL A 81 -0.01 0.50 14.84
C VAL A 81 1.41 0.51 15.40
N ARG A 82 1.71 -0.35 16.38
CA ARG A 82 3.09 -0.47 16.93
C ARG A 82 4.10 -0.92 15.87
N LYS A 83 3.73 -1.87 15.01
CA LYS A 83 4.59 -2.34 13.90
C LYS A 83 4.79 -1.23 12.87
N ALA A 84 3.73 -0.57 12.43
CA ALA A 84 3.78 0.55 11.49
C ALA A 84 4.66 1.70 12.03
N LYS A 85 4.51 2.07 13.30
CA LYS A 85 5.37 3.07 13.96
C LYS A 85 6.85 2.69 13.91
N LYS A 86 7.19 1.42 14.18
CA LYS A 86 8.57 0.94 14.11
C LYS A 86 9.12 1.02 12.68
N ALA A 87 8.34 0.59 11.69
CA ALA A 87 8.69 0.66 10.27
C ALA A 87 8.94 2.10 9.79
N ILE A 88 8.02 3.02 10.10
CA ILE A 88 8.15 4.44 9.72
C ILE A 88 9.39 5.06 10.37
N ARG A 89 9.64 4.76 11.65
CA ARG A 89 10.85 5.24 12.34
C ARG A 89 12.13 4.76 11.63
N LYS A 90 12.20 3.46 11.31
CA LYS A 90 13.35 2.87 10.60
C LYS A 90 13.56 3.51 9.23
N ALA A 91 12.48 3.77 8.47
CA ALA A 91 12.57 4.43 7.17
C ALA A 91 13.21 5.83 7.27
N PHE A 92 12.80 6.64 8.25
CA PHE A 92 13.42 7.94 8.50
C PHE A 92 14.86 7.85 9.03
N GLU A 93 15.21 6.81 9.79
CA GLU A 93 16.58 6.55 10.22
C GLU A 93 17.47 6.22 9.00
N ASN A 94 17.01 5.36 8.09
CA ASN A 94 17.68 5.05 6.82
C ASN A 94 17.88 6.29 5.95
N GLN A 95 16.87 7.16 5.87
CA GLN A 95 16.96 8.43 5.17
C GLN A 95 18.11 9.30 5.70
N LYS A 96 18.26 9.43 7.02
CA LYS A 96 19.35 10.20 7.65
C LYS A 96 20.73 9.60 7.38
N LEU A 97 20.80 8.28 7.24
CA LEU A 97 22.02 7.52 6.99
C LEU A 97 22.39 7.44 5.50
N ASN A 98 21.60 8.08 4.62
CA ASN A 98 21.80 8.04 3.17
C ASN A 98 21.86 6.62 2.59
N LYS A 99 21.08 5.68 3.15
CA LYS A 99 21.09 4.27 2.71
C LYS A 99 20.36 4.04 1.37
N GLY A 100 19.68 5.05 0.83
CA GLY A 100 18.78 4.93 -0.31
C GLY A 100 17.31 5.12 0.09
N LEU A 101 16.40 4.93 -0.86
CA LEU A 101 14.98 5.22 -0.66
C LEU A 101 14.32 4.17 0.24
N SER A 102 13.51 4.64 1.20
CA SER A 102 12.64 3.78 1.99
C SER A 102 11.18 3.91 1.56
N PHE A 103 10.49 2.78 1.37
CA PHE A 103 9.10 2.71 0.94
C PHE A 103 8.25 1.95 1.95
N VAL A 104 7.30 2.65 2.58
CA VAL A 104 6.40 2.09 3.60
C VAL A 104 4.98 2.10 3.05
N GLU A 105 4.46 0.95 2.66
CA GLU A 105 3.04 0.79 2.32
C GLU A 105 2.22 0.62 3.60
N ILE A 106 1.16 1.39 3.76
CA ILE A 106 0.12 1.20 4.77
C ILE A 106 -1.14 0.73 4.06
N VAL A 107 -1.48 -0.55 4.19
CA VAL A 107 -2.79 -1.05 3.77
C VAL A 107 -3.83 -0.55 4.78
N SER A 108 -4.81 0.21 4.29
CA SER A 108 -5.77 0.94 5.10
C SER A 108 -7.19 0.71 4.61
N ASN A 109 -8.15 0.77 5.53
CA ASN A 109 -9.55 0.82 5.18
C ASN A 109 -9.94 2.19 4.59
N CYS A 110 -11.06 2.22 3.88
CA CYS A 110 -11.72 3.46 3.46
C CYS A 110 -13.24 3.25 3.52
N ASN A 111 -13.79 3.26 4.73
CA ASN A 111 -15.20 2.98 4.99
C ASN A 111 -16.16 3.85 4.16
N SER A 112 -15.83 5.14 3.97
CA SER A 112 -16.60 6.06 3.13
C SER A 112 -16.56 5.67 1.65
N GLY A 113 -15.38 5.39 1.10
CA GLY A 113 -15.20 5.01 -0.31
C GLY A 113 -15.73 3.62 -0.63
N TRP A 114 -15.67 2.69 0.33
CA TRP A 114 -16.19 1.33 0.20
C TRP A 114 -17.67 1.21 0.56
N LYS A 115 -18.27 2.29 1.10
CA LYS A 115 -19.67 2.32 1.58
C LYS A 115 -19.97 1.22 2.59
N MET A 116 -19.05 1.06 3.54
CA MET A 116 -19.12 0.06 4.62
C MET A 116 -19.09 0.76 5.97
N GLU A 117 -19.66 0.12 6.98
CA GLU A 117 -19.49 0.58 8.36
C GLU A 117 -18.02 0.50 8.80
N PRO A 118 -17.54 1.39 9.69
CA PRO A 118 -16.13 1.44 10.08
C PRO A 118 -15.54 0.10 10.53
N VAL A 119 -16.26 -0.66 11.36
CA VAL A 119 -15.78 -1.96 11.86
C VAL A 119 -15.74 -3.00 10.74
N ALA A 120 -16.83 -3.12 9.98
CA ALA A 120 -16.92 -4.04 8.84
C ALA A 120 -15.82 -3.77 7.78
N SER A 121 -15.44 -2.50 7.59
CA SER A 121 -14.35 -2.16 6.66
C SER A 121 -12.98 -2.69 7.13
N ASN A 122 -12.72 -2.76 8.44
CA ASN A 122 -11.49 -3.36 8.94
C ASN A 122 -11.50 -4.88 8.73
N GLU A 123 -12.62 -5.54 9.01
CA GLU A 123 -12.80 -6.99 8.79
C GLU A 123 -12.62 -7.33 7.31
N TRP A 124 -13.31 -6.61 6.42
CA TRP A 124 -13.21 -6.80 4.98
C TRP A 124 -11.77 -6.62 4.47
N MET A 125 -11.05 -5.62 4.99
CA MET A 125 -9.64 -5.40 4.63
C MET A 125 -8.77 -6.59 5.04
N VAL A 126 -8.96 -7.13 6.24
CA VAL A 126 -8.20 -8.31 6.72
C VAL A 126 -8.53 -9.54 5.86
N GLU A 127 -9.79 -9.73 5.49
CA GLU A 127 -10.24 -10.89 4.71
C GLU A 127 -9.86 -10.82 3.22
N ASN A 128 -9.80 -9.63 2.64
CA ASN A 128 -9.70 -9.47 1.17
C ASN A 128 -8.40 -8.79 0.74
N MET A 129 -7.99 -7.70 1.41
CA MET A 129 -6.78 -6.96 1.03
C MET A 129 -5.52 -7.68 1.52
N PHE A 130 -5.48 -8.18 2.75
CA PHE A 130 -4.25 -8.78 3.30
C PHE A 130 -3.80 -10.06 2.59
N PRO A 131 -4.70 -10.97 2.15
CA PRO A 131 -4.27 -12.11 1.36
C PRO A 131 -3.64 -11.71 0.01
N TYR A 132 -4.14 -10.64 -0.61
CA TYR A 132 -3.61 -10.16 -1.89
C TYR A 132 -2.32 -9.32 -1.71
N TYR A 133 -2.24 -8.58 -0.60
CA TYR A 133 -1.14 -7.71 -0.20
C TYR A 133 -0.55 -8.16 1.17
N PRO A 134 0.30 -9.21 1.19
CA PRO A 134 0.80 -9.78 2.45
C PRO A 134 1.62 -8.77 3.26
N MET A 135 1.33 -8.69 4.57
CA MET A 135 2.02 -7.81 5.51
C MET A 135 3.47 -8.28 5.78
N GLY A 136 4.37 -7.35 6.05
CA GLY A 136 5.74 -7.63 6.47
C GLY A 136 6.79 -6.83 5.70
N ASP A 137 8.05 -7.08 6.06
CA ASP A 137 9.20 -6.51 5.37
C ASP A 137 9.48 -7.33 4.11
N ILE A 138 9.54 -6.66 2.96
CA ILE A 138 9.78 -7.27 1.65
C ILE A 138 11.25 -7.11 1.26
N LYS A 139 11.86 -5.98 1.64
CA LYS A 139 13.28 -5.69 1.49
C LYS A 139 13.80 -4.95 2.72
N ASP A 140 14.98 -5.35 3.20
CA ASP A 140 15.65 -4.76 4.36
C ASP A 140 17.18 -4.93 4.24
N GLU A 141 17.86 -3.91 3.71
CA GLU A 141 19.32 -3.82 3.50
C GLU A 141 19.92 -2.69 4.36
#